data_AF-A0A538KWQ4-F1
#
_entry.id   AF-A0A538KWQ4-F1
#
_cell.length_a   1.000
_cell.length_b   1.000
_cell.length_c   1.000
_cell.angle_alpha   90.00
_cell.angle_beta   90.00
_cell.angle_gamma   90.00
#
_symmetry.space_group_name_H-M   'P 1'
#
loop_
_entity.id
_entity.type
_entity.pdbx_description
1 polymer ?
#
loop_
_entity_poly.entity_id
_entity_poly.type
_entity_poly.pdbx_seq_one_letter_code
_entity_poly.pdbx_strand_id
1 'polypeptide(L)'
;MAGSATERQFEALVENIPGIVAYMDIVQVDDPAHSIPHYISPQIEDLLGYPREAWLTDDELWLQVLHPDDAERMTRADERTHNTLSSLFAEYRMIGRDGHAVLAGRDGRHHRAQARRRGP
;
A
#
# COMPACT_ATOMS: atom_id res chain seq x y z
N MET A 1 3.43 18.52 -9.89
CA MET A 1 3.74 19.07 -8.56
C MET A 1 5.08 18.51 -8.14
N ALA A 2 6.09 19.36 -7.93
CA ALA A 2 7.45 18.92 -7.66
C ALA A 2 7.56 18.48 -6.19
N GLY A 3 7.62 17.17 -5.93
CA GLY A 3 7.85 16.61 -4.59
C GLY A 3 9.08 17.23 -3.93
N SER A 4 9.05 17.39 -2.61
CA SER A 4 10.11 18.06 -1.86
C SER A 4 11.46 17.34 -2.02
N ALA A 5 12.59 18.00 -1.79
CA ALA A 5 13.92 17.38 -1.93
C ALA A 5 14.07 16.10 -1.08
N THR A 6 13.39 16.05 0.06
CA THR A 6 13.31 14.88 0.96
C THR A 6 12.50 13.74 0.37
N GLU A 7 11.41 14.06 -0.33
CA GLU A 7 10.51 13.09 -0.96
C GLU A 7 11.21 12.37 -2.12
N ARG A 8 11.95 13.11 -2.96
CA ARG A 8 12.76 12.52 -4.03
C ARG A 8 13.93 11.69 -3.51
N GLN A 9 14.52 12.06 -2.38
CA GLN A 9 15.56 11.26 -1.74
C GLN A 9 14.99 9.96 -1.16
N PHE A 10 13.78 10.00 -0.59
CA PHE A 10 13.09 8.80 -0.12
C PHE A 10 12.72 7.86 -1.28
N GLU A 11 12.10 8.40 -2.34
CA GLU A 11 11.79 7.67 -3.57
C GLU A 11 13.05 6.98 -4.12
N ALA A 12 14.13 7.74 -4.32
CA ALA A 12 15.38 7.18 -4.83
C ALA A 12 15.98 6.08 -3.95
N LEU A 13 15.82 6.15 -2.62
CA LEU A 13 16.35 5.10 -1.73
C LEU A 13 15.53 3.81 -1.82
N VAL A 14 14.21 3.91 -1.78
CA VAL A 14 13.33 2.74 -1.84
C VAL A 14 13.37 2.09 -3.21
N GLU A 15 13.39 2.89 -4.28
CA GLU A 15 13.37 2.40 -5.67
C GLU A 15 14.65 1.63 -6.05
N ASN A 16 15.73 1.76 -5.27
CA ASN A 16 16.99 1.05 -5.51
C ASN A 16 17.17 -0.23 -4.67
N ILE A 17 16.20 -0.63 -3.84
CA ILE A 17 16.28 -1.88 -3.06
C ILE A 17 15.49 -2.98 -3.80
N PRO A 18 16.16 -4.03 -4.32
CA PRO A 18 15.46 -5.12 -4.99
C PRO A 18 14.52 -5.87 -4.03
N GLY A 19 13.31 -6.19 -4.50
CA GLY A 19 12.32 -6.97 -3.75
C GLY A 19 11.57 -6.18 -2.67
N ILE A 20 11.84 -4.89 -2.50
CA ILE A 20 11.09 -4.00 -1.62
C ILE A 20 10.16 -3.13 -2.45
N VAL A 21 8.88 -3.13 -2.09
CA VAL A 21 7.86 -2.21 -2.62
C VAL A 21 7.40 -1.34 -1.45
N ALA A 22 7.53 -0.02 -1.56
CA ALA A 22 6.81 0.86 -0.66
C ALA A 22 5.41 1.13 -1.21
N TYR A 23 4.45 1.11 -0.30
CA TYR A 23 3.05 1.43 -0.55
C TYR A 23 2.58 2.42 0.52
N MET A 24 1.84 3.43 0.10
CA MET A 24 1.21 4.41 0.99
C MET A 24 -0.21 4.65 0.52
N ASP A 25 -1.13 4.65 1.48
CA ASP A 25 -2.54 4.92 1.28
C ASP A 25 -3.00 6.08 2.18
N ILE A 26 -4.20 6.59 1.87
CA ILE A 26 -4.91 7.55 2.71
C ILE A 26 -6.23 6.91 3.10
N VAL A 27 -6.35 6.57 4.38
CA VAL A 27 -7.59 6.09 4.99
C VAL A 27 -8.55 7.26 5.18
N GLN A 28 -9.78 7.13 4.68
CA GLN A 28 -10.81 8.13 4.92
C GLN A 28 -11.36 8.01 6.34
N VAL A 29 -11.51 9.14 7.03
CA VAL A 29 -12.00 9.15 8.43
C VAL A 29 -13.42 8.60 8.54
N ASP A 30 -14.25 8.91 7.55
CA ASP A 30 -15.67 8.54 7.52
C ASP A 30 -15.90 7.14 6.94
N ASP A 31 -14.89 6.54 6.32
CA ASP A 31 -14.93 5.20 5.75
C ASP A 31 -13.58 4.46 5.92
N PRO A 32 -13.31 3.91 7.12
CA PRO A 32 -12.04 3.24 7.41
C PRO A 32 -11.87 1.90 6.68
N ALA A 33 -12.92 1.38 6.04
CA ALA A 33 -12.85 0.16 5.24
C ALA A 33 -12.24 0.40 3.86
N HIS A 34 -12.19 1.67 3.41
CA HIS A 34 -11.64 2.04 2.12
C HIS A 34 -10.48 3.04 2.28
N SER A 35 -9.42 2.81 1.52
CA SER A 35 -8.26 3.67 1.48
C SER A 35 -7.91 4.01 0.04
N ILE A 36 -7.49 5.25 -0.20
CA ILE A 36 -7.07 5.69 -1.53
C ILE A 36 -5.55 5.46 -1.66
N PRO A 37 -5.08 4.69 -2.65
CA PRO A 37 -3.66 4.58 -2.93
C PRO A 37 -3.04 5.95 -3.23
N HIS A 38 -2.01 6.33 -2.48
CA HIS A 38 -1.31 7.60 -2.66
C HIS A 38 0.04 7.41 -3.37
N TYR A 39 0.73 6.31 -3.07
CA TYR A 39 2.00 5.98 -3.70
C TYR A 39 2.20 4.47 -3.69
N ILE A 40 2.80 3.97 -4.76
CA ILE A 40 3.39 2.65 -4.82
C ILE A 40 4.70 2.70 -5.63
N SER A 41 5.70 1.96 -5.19
CA SER A 41 6.99 1.90 -5.88
C SER A 41 6.88 1.15 -7.23
N PRO A 42 7.61 1.56 -8.28
CA PRO A 42 7.53 0.94 -9.61
C PRO A 42 7.88 -0.56 -9.65
N GLN A 43 8.69 -1.05 -8.70
CA GLN A 43 9.05 -2.48 -8.63
C GLN A 43 7.83 -3.42 -8.45
N ILE A 44 6.65 -2.90 -8.11
CA ILE A 44 5.42 -3.69 -8.09
C ILE A 44 5.08 -4.29 -9.46
N GLU A 45 5.45 -3.61 -10.56
CA GLU A 45 5.22 -4.11 -11.91
C GLU A 45 6.06 -5.36 -12.19
N ASP A 46 7.33 -5.34 -11.81
CA ASP A 46 8.22 -6.49 -11.97
C ASP A 46 7.79 -7.66 -11.08
N LEU A 47 7.21 -7.36 -9.90
CA LEU A 47 6.80 -8.36 -8.93
C LEU A 47 5.49 -9.05 -9.31
N LEU A 48 4.48 -8.30 -9.77
CA LEU A 48 3.11 -8.82 -9.97
C LEU A 48 2.60 -8.67 -11.41
N GLY A 49 3.30 -7.95 -12.29
CA GLY A 49 2.95 -7.80 -13.71
C GLY A 49 1.77 -6.87 -14.00
N TYR A 50 1.21 -6.21 -12.99
CA TYR A 50 0.20 -5.16 -13.15
C TYR A 50 0.88 -3.80 -13.27
N PRO A 51 0.47 -2.94 -14.22
CA PRO A 51 1.05 -1.61 -14.36
C PRO A 51 0.84 -0.79 -13.09
N ARG A 52 1.83 0.01 -12.71
CA ARG A 52 1.81 0.87 -11.51
C ARG A 52 0.58 1.76 -11.49
N GLU A 53 0.18 2.28 -12.66
CA GLU A 53 -0.99 3.13 -12.78
C GLU A 53 -2.26 2.42 -12.30
N ALA A 54 -2.42 1.12 -12.56
CA ALA A 54 -3.59 0.38 -12.10
C ALA A 54 -3.68 0.36 -10.57
N TRP A 55 -2.55 0.22 -9.88
CA TRP A 55 -2.47 0.29 -8.41
C TRP A 55 -2.83 1.66 -7.83
N LEU A 56 -2.72 2.72 -8.64
CA LEU A 56 -3.01 4.09 -8.23
C LEU A 56 -4.42 4.54 -8.64
N THR A 57 -5.08 3.83 -9.56
CA THR A 57 -6.40 4.20 -10.08
C THR A 57 -7.53 3.25 -9.69
N ASP A 58 -7.22 2.00 -9.38
CA ASP A 58 -8.18 1.00 -8.91
C ASP A 58 -7.93 0.75 -7.41
N ASP A 59 -8.76 1.38 -6.59
CA ASP A 59 -8.70 1.29 -5.12
C ASP A 59 -8.94 -0.15 -4.61
N GLU A 60 -9.54 -1.02 -5.43
CA GLU A 60 -9.82 -2.42 -5.08
C GLU A 60 -8.77 -3.40 -5.63
N LEU A 61 -7.80 -2.95 -6.43
CA LEU A 61 -6.85 -3.86 -7.10
C LEU A 61 -6.13 -4.78 -6.11
N TRP A 62 -5.71 -4.25 -4.96
CA TRP A 62 -5.07 -5.06 -3.92
C TRP A 62 -5.97 -6.22 -3.47
N LEU A 63 -7.26 -5.97 -3.23
CA LEU A 63 -8.23 -6.99 -2.85
C LEU A 63 -8.45 -8.02 -3.96
N GLN A 64 -8.51 -7.58 -5.21
CA GLN A 64 -8.74 -8.44 -6.38
C GLN A 64 -7.59 -9.42 -6.62
N VAL A 65 -6.36 -9.03 -6.28
CA VAL A 65 -5.16 -9.85 -6.51
C VAL A 65 -4.70 -10.60 -5.26
N LEU A 66 -5.43 -10.54 -4.14
CA LEU A 66 -5.17 -11.41 -3.00
C LEU A 66 -5.47 -12.86 -3.36
N HIS A 67 -4.63 -13.77 -2.88
CA HIS A 67 -4.95 -15.19 -2.96
C HIS A 67 -6.24 -15.47 -2.14
N PRO A 68 -7.20 -16.27 -2.66
CA PRO A 68 -8.49 -16.53 -2.00
C PRO A 68 -8.36 -16.98 -0.54
N ASP A 69 -7.41 -17.89 -0.25
CA ASP A 69 -7.13 -18.37 1.11
C ASP A 69 -6.68 -17.28 2.10
N ASP A 70 -6.09 -16.19 1.59
CA ASP A 70 -5.53 -15.11 2.41
C ASP A 70 -6.45 -13.88 2.44
N ALA A 71 -7.40 -13.76 1.50
CA ALA A 71 -8.26 -12.58 1.31
C ALA A 71 -8.99 -12.17 2.60
N GLU A 72 -9.78 -13.07 3.19
CA GLU A 72 -10.57 -12.76 4.40
C GLU A 72 -9.69 -12.37 5.59
N ARG A 73 -8.54 -13.04 5.76
CA ARG A 73 -7.58 -12.73 6.84
C ARG A 73 -7.00 -11.33 6.65
N MET A 74 -6.59 -11.02 5.42
CA MET A 74 -5.90 -9.77 5.11
C MET A 74 -6.85 -8.58 5.16
N THR A 75 -8.07 -8.68 4.62
CA THR A 75 -9.09 -7.62 4.73
C THR A 75 -9.38 -7.29 6.19
N ARG A 76 -9.58 -8.30 7.05
CA ARG A 76 -9.79 -8.07 8.49
C ARG A 76 -8.58 -7.50 9.21
N ALA A 77 -7.37 -7.75 8.73
CA ALA A 77 -6.16 -7.19 9.32
C ALA A 77 -6.02 -5.71 8.97
N ASP A 78 -6.27 -5.39 7.69
CA ASP A 78 -6.24 -4.03 7.12
C ASP A 78 -7.30 -3.12 7.77
N GLU A 79 -8.55 -3.58 7.86
CA GLU A 79 -9.61 -2.88 8.59
C GLU A 79 -9.22 -2.59 10.05
N ARG A 80 -8.54 -3.53 10.71
CA ARG A 80 -8.12 -3.36 12.11
C ARG A 80 -7.04 -2.29 12.23
N THR A 81 -6.08 -2.27 11.30
CA THR A 81 -4.97 -1.31 11.31
C THR A 81 -5.44 0.09 10.95
N HIS A 82 -6.42 0.22 10.04
CA HIS A 82 -7.10 1.48 9.74
C HIS A 82 -7.81 2.03 10.99
N ASN A 83 -8.58 1.19 11.69
CA ASN A 83 -9.37 1.62 12.84
C ASN A 83 -8.54 1.94 14.09
N THR A 84 -7.46 1.20 14.33
CA THR A 84 -6.70 1.29 15.58
C THR A 84 -5.37 2.03 15.45
N LEU A 85 -4.93 2.30 14.21
CA LEU A 85 -3.60 2.80 13.89
C LEU A 85 -2.47 1.87 14.40
N SER A 86 -2.79 0.58 14.60
CA SER A 86 -1.80 -0.43 14.95
C SER A 86 -0.90 -0.74 13.76
N SER A 87 0.32 -1.22 14.04
CA SER A 87 1.17 -1.79 13.00
C SER A 87 0.57 -3.08 12.43
N LEU A 88 0.80 -3.30 11.14
CA LEU A 88 0.50 -4.54 10.42
C LEU A 88 1.81 -5.26 10.11
N PHE A 89 1.92 -6.51 10.53
CA PHE A 89 2.97 -7.43 10.11
C PHE A 89 2.29 -8.70 9.62
N ALA A 90 2.40 -8.98 8.32
CA ALA A 90 1.76 -10.14 7.72
C ALA A 90 2.54 -10.65 6.51
N GLU A 91 2.57 -11.97 6.35
CA GLU A 91 2.92 -12.62 5.09
C GLU A 91 1.64 -13.15 4.45
N TYR A 92 1.51 -12.96 3.14
CA TYR A 92 0.34 -13.41 2.39
C TYR A 92 0.68 -13.58 0.91
N ARG A 93 -0.15 -14.33 0.20
CA ARG A 93 0.00 -14.58 -1.22
C ARG A 93 -0.79 -13.56 -2.04
N MET A 94 -0.15 -13.07 -3.09
CA MET A 94 -0.78 -12.26 -4.13
C MET A 94 -0.69 -13.00 -5.45
N ILE A 95 -1.64 -12.79 -6.35
CA ILE A 95 -1.72 -13.43 -7.65
C ILE A 95 -1.21 -12.45 -8.70
N GLY A 96 -0.07 -12.77 -9.31
CA GLY A 96 0.48 -12.04 -10.44
C GLY A 96 -0.45 -12.09 -11.64
N ARG A 97 -0.28 -11.15 -12.58
CA ARG A 97 -1.12 -11.01 -13.77
C ARG A 97 -1.08 -12.24 -14.71
N ASP A 98 0.00 -13.00 -14.65
CA ASP A 98 0.19 -14.27 -15.35
C ASP A 98 -0.37 -15.49 -14.57
N GLY A 99 -0.94 -15.27 -13.38
CA GLY A 99 -1.63 -16.25 -12.55
C GLY A 99 -0.77 -16.96 -11.51
N HIS A 100 0.53 -16.68 -11.39
CA HIS A 100 1.35 -17.29 -10.34
C HIS A 100 1.15 -16.61 -8.99
N ALA A 101 1.30 -17.38 -7.90
CA ALA A 101 1.28 -16.83 -6.55
C ALA A 101 2.67 -16.31 -6.15
N VAL A 102 2.71 -15.08 -5.65
CA VAL A 102 3.88 -14.42 -5.07
C VAL A 102 3.69 -14.30 -3.56
N LEU A 103 4.67 -14.75 -2.78
CA LEU A 103 4.67 -14.52 -1.33
C LEU A 103 5.15 -13.09 -1.06
N ALA A 104 4.27 -12.28 -0.46
CA ALA A 104 4.55 -10.91 -0.07
C ALA A 104 4.57 -10.80 1.47
N GLY A 105 5.54 -10.04 1.98
CA GLY A 105 5.55 -9.57 3.36
C GLY A 105 5.13 -8.10 3.41
N ARG A 106 4.21 -7.75 4.31
CA ARG A 106 3.80 -6.37 4.58
C ARG A 106 4.18 -6.01 6.01
N ASP A 107 4.99 -4.97 6.12
CA ASP A 107 5.25 -4.22 7.35
C ASP A 107 4.70 -2.81 7.13
N GLY A 108 3.66 -2.46 7.86
CA GLY A 108 2.90 -1.23 7.67
C GLY A 108 2.52 -0.57 8.99
N ARG A 109 2.37 0.75 8.96
CA ARG A 109 1.93 1.54 10.11
C ARG A 109 1.18 2.76 9.61
N HIS A 110 0.01 2.99 10.18
CA HIS A 110 -0.78 4.19 9.89
C HIS A 110 -0.43 5.29 10.89
N HIS A 111 -0.43 6.53 10.40
CA HIS A 111 -0.20 7.71 11.20
C HIS A 111 -1.34 8.69 10.97
N ARG A 112 -1.82 9.36 12.03
CA ARG A 112 -2.77 10.46 11.87
C ARG A 112 -2.07 11.60 11.15
N ALA A 113 -2.70 12.11 10.09
CA ALA A 113 -2.31 13.38 9.51
C ALA A 113 -2.36 14.45 10.60
N GLN A 114 -1.22 15.07 10.92
CA GLN A 114 -1.22 16.22 11.81
C GLN A 114 -1.97 17.36 11.11
N ALA A 115 -3.07 17.82 11.69
CA ALA A 115 -3.72 19.02 11.24
C ALA A 115 -2.69 20.16 11.25
N ARG A 116 -2.32 20.67 10.07
CA ARG A 116 -1.57 21.92 9.99
C ARG A 116 -2.43 22.96 10.71
N ARG A 117 -2.01 23.40 11.90
CA ARG A 117 -2.57 24.60 12.52
C ARG A 117 -2.30 25.74 11.53
N ARG A 118 -3.31 26.15 10.77
CA ARG A 118 -3.31 27.48 10.19
C ARG A 118 -3.38 28.43 11.39
N GLY A 119 -2.24 29.02 11.73
CA GLY A 119 -2.20 30.12 12.69
C GLY A 119 -3.03 31.30 12.19
N PRO A 120 -3.49 32.16 13.11
CA PRO A 120 -4.32 33.32 12.77
C PRO A 120 -3.63 34.29 11.81
#